data_AF-A0A6G1RLX3-F1
#
_entry.id   AF-A0A6G1RLX3-F1
#
_cell.length_a   1.000
_cell.length_b   1.000
_cell.length_c   1.000
_cell.angle_alpha   90.00
_cell.angle_beta   90.00
_cell.angle_gamma   90.00
#
_symmetry.space_group_name_H-M   'P 1'
#
loop_
_entity.id
_entity.type
_entity.pdbx_description
1 polymer ?
#
loop_
_entity_poly.entity_id
_entity_poly.type
_entity_poly.pdbx_seq_one_letter_code
_entity_poly.pdbx_strand_id
1 'polypeptide(L)'
;FLLGKARYSQLRRWDAQLRKLFGSAVPSFPPKFYLSMTQSMADERRSQLEQYLQNVTLDSNITNSDAFIGFFRKLQQDTFKIQTQRAFLDVYLADGSNIRLDIQTSDTAERILEVTSCEMG
;
A
#
# COMPACT_ATOMS: atom_id res chain seq x y z
N PHE A 1 -10.79 11.97 0.95
CA PHE A 1 -9.48 11.46 0.48
C PHE A 1 -9.66 10.02 -0.01
N LEU A 2 -9.69 9.80 -1.33
CA LEU A 2 -9.93 8.46 -1.91
C LEU A 2 -8.62 7.68 -2.00
N LEU A 3 -8.23 6.99 -0.92
CA LEU A 3 -7.11 6.03 -0.91
C LEU A 3 -7.39 4.76 -1.74
N GLY A 4 -8.64 4.55 -2.15
CA GLY A 4 -9.09 3.37 -2.90
C GLY A 4 -10.34 2.74 -2.30
N LYS A 5 -10.90 1.73 -2.95
CA LYS A 5 -12.09 0.97 -2.49
C LYS A 5 -11.68 -0.42 -2.05
N ALA A 6 -11.69 -0.68 -0.74
CA ALA A 6 -11.40 -1.99 -0.16
C ALA A 6 -12.67 -2.67 0.38
N ARG A 7 -12.75 -3.99 0.24
CA ARG A 7 -13.70 -4.85 0.98
C ARG A 7 -13.15 -5.14 2.37
N TYR A 8 -14.04 -5.34 3.34
CA TYR A 8 -13.68 -5.74 4.71
C TYR A 8 -12.73 -6.96 4.74
N SER A 9 -12.98 -7.97 3.89
CA SER A 9 -12.14 -9.17 3.81
C SER A 9 -10.72 -8.89 3.31
N GLN A 10 -10.54 -7.90 2.43
CA GLN A 10 -9.21 -7.48 1.97
C GLN A 10 -8.44 -6.82 3.11
N LEU A 11 -9.08 -5.90 3.84
CA LEU A 11 -8.49 -5.26 5.02
C LEU A 11 -8.19 -6.26 6.14
N ARG A 12 -9.06 -7.25 6.36
CA ARG A 12 -8.84 -8.31 7.37
C ARG A 12 -7.64 -9.20 7.03
N ARG A 13 -7.47 -9.55 5.75
CA ARG A 13 -6.30 -10.33 5.31
C ARG A 13 -5.01 -9.52 5.46
N TRP A 14 -5.07 -8.24 5.15
CA TRP A 14 -3.94 -7.32 5.31
C TRP A 14 -3.58 -7.11 6.79
N ASP A 15 -4.56 -6.91 7.69
CA ASP A 15 -4.35 -6.90 9.14
C ASP A 15 -3.62 -8.16 9.62
N ALA A 16 -4.05 -9.34 9.15
CA ALA A 16 -3.38 -10.59 9.50
C ALA A 16 -1.93 -10.66 9.01
N GLN A 17 -1.58 -10.00 7.90
CA GLN A 17 -0.19 -9.88 7.44
C GLN A 17 0.60 -8.92 8.33
N LEU A 18 0.04 -7.74 8.64
CA LEU A 18 0.67 -6.79 9.55
C LEU A 18 0.94 -7.41 10.92
N ARG A 19 -0.03 -8.13 11.50
CA ARG A 19 0.13 -8.79 12.81
C ARG A 19 1.23 -9.83 12.83
N LYS A 20 1.49 -10.52 11.71
CA LYS A 20 2.62 -11.45 11.61
C LYS A 20 3.98 -10.75 11.66
N LEU A 21 4.05 -9.52 11.16
CA LEU A 21 5.29 -8.74 11.08
C LEU A 21 5.53 -7.88 12.33
N PHE A 22 4.47 -7.27 12.87
CA PHE A 22 4.55 -6.24 13.91
C PHE A 22 3.87 -6.65 15.23
N GLY A 23 3.24 -7.83 15.28
CA GLY A 23 2.66 -8.39 16.50
C GLY A 23 1.64 -7.45 17.17
N SER A 24 1.90 -7.14 18.44
CA SER A 24 1.04 -6.29 19.27
C SER A 24 1.09 -4.80 18.94
N ALA A 25 2.02 -4.35 18.10
CA ALA A 25 2.05 -2.96 17.63
C ALA A 25 0.86 -2.63 16.71
N VAL A 26 0.24 -3.66 16.09
CA VAL A 26 -0.94 -3.47 15.24
C VAL A 26 -2.20 -3.28 16.10
N PRO A 27 -2.93 -2.16 15.96
CA PRO A 27 -4.14 -1.88 16.74
C PRO A 27 -5.21 -2.96 16.53
N SER A 28 -6.20 -3.07 17.40
CA SER A 28 -7.25 -4.09 17.29
C SER A 28 -8.10 -3.92 16.02
N PHE A 29 -8.28 -5.00 15.25
CA PHE A 29 -9.09 -4.96 14.03
C PHE A 29 -10.59 -5.21 14.32
N PRO A 30 -11.51 -4.47 13.68
CA PRO A 30 -12.94 -4.64 13.90
C PRO A 30 -13.43 -6.08 13.64
N PRO A 31 -14.28 -6.67 14.50
CA PRO A 31 -14.67 -8.07 14.41
C PRO A 31 -15.57 -8.38 13.21
N LYS A 32 -15.63 -9.66 12.85
CA LYS A 32 -16.55 -10.16 11.81
C LYS A 32 -17.92 -10.41 12.45
N PHE A 33 -18.97 -10.02 11.75
CA PHE A 33 -20.34 -10.35 12.13
C PHE A 33 -20.86 -11.43 11.18
N TYR A 34 -21.49 -12.46 11.73
CA TYR A 34 -21.95 -13.65 11.00
C TYR A 34 -23.42 -13.56 10.56
N LEU A 35 -24.12 -12.50 10.99
CA LEU A 35 -25.47 -12.16 10.54
C LEU A 35 -25.41 -11.03 9.50
N SER A 36 -26.47 -10.90 8.70
CA SER A 36 -26.65 -9.74 7.82
C SER A 36 -26.67 -8.46 8.65
N MET A 37 -25.83 -7.50 8.27
CA MET A 37 -25.74 -6.23 8.98
C MET A 37 -26.91 -5.32 8.60
N THR A 38 -27.42 -4.58 9.57
CA THR A 38 -28.22 -3.39 9.29
C THR A 38 -27.33 -2.28 8.72
N GLN A 39 -27.95 -1.26 8.14
CA GLN A 39 -27.23 -0.08 7.64
C GLN A 39 -26.45 0.62 8.77
N SER A 40 -27.05 0.77 9.96
CA SER A 40 -26.39 1.38 11.12
C SER A 40 -25.13 0.62 11.56
N MET A 41 -25.19 -0.72 11.62
CA MET A 41 -24.03 -1.54 11.93
C MET A 41 -22.94 -1.38 10.86
N ALA A 42 -23.32 -1.24 9.59
CA ALA A 42 -22.38 -1.07 8.49
C ALA A 42 -21.64 0.27 8.60
N ASP A 43 -22.35 1.33 8.98
CA ASP A 43 -21.78 2.66 9.18
C ASP A 43 -20.88 2.71 10.43
N GLU A 44 -21.29 2.04 11.52
CA GLU A 44 -20.43 1.88 12.70
C GLU A 44 -19.14 1.14 12.35
N ARG A 45 -19.22 0.03 11.60
CA ARG A 45 -18.03 -0.70 11.16
C ARG A 45 -17.13 0.17 10.27
N ARG A 46 -17.70 1.01 9.41
CA ARG A 46 -16.91 1.96 8.58
C ARG A 46 -16.11 2.91 9.47
N SER A 47 -16.75 3.50 10.48
CA SER A 47 -16.07 4.37 11.46
C SER A 47 -14.96 3.64 12.21
N GLN A 48 -15.22 2.41 12.67
CA GLN A 48 -14.20 1.59 13.34
C GLN A 48 -13.02 1.24 12.42
N LEU A 49 -13.27 0.94 11.14
CA LEU A 49 -12.21 0.68 10.16
C LEU A 49 -11.39 1.94 9.85
N GLU A 50 -12.04 3.10 9.78
CA GLU A 50 -11.35 4.38 9.59
C GLU A 50 -10.42 4.68 10.77
N GLN A 51 -10.92 4.51 12.00
CA GLN A 51 -10.11 4.66 13.22
C GLN A 51 -8.96 3.66 13.28
N TYR A 52 -9.21 2.39 12.91
CA TYR A 52 -8.14 1.39 12.80
C TYR A 52 -7.05 1.83 11.83
N LEU A 53 -7.41 2.33 10.64
CA LEU A 53 -6.44 2.79 9.65
C LEU A 53 -5.64 4.00 10.14
N GLN A 54 -6.30 4.98 10.77
CA GLN A 54 -5.64 6.14 11.37
C GLN A 54 -4.61 5.69 12.43
N ASN A 55 -4.99 4.74 13.30
CA ASN A 55 -4.10 4.24 14.34
C ASN A 55 -2.92 3.44 13.78
N VAL A 56 -3.12 2.65 12.72
CA VAL A 56 -2.02 1.95 12.03
C VAL A 56 -0.99 2.96 11.50
N THR A 57 -1.45 4.12 11.01
CA THR A 57 -0.55 5.13 10.43
C THR A 57 0.29 5.90 11.46
N LEU A 58 0.03 5.74 12.76
CA LEU A 58 0.82 6.37 13.82
C LEU A 58 2.19 5.71 14.01
N ASP A 59 2.37 4.45 13.60
CA ASP A 59 3.64 3.75 13.69
C ASP A 59 4.39 3.81 12.35
N SER A 60 5.51 4.54 12.33
CA SER A 60 6.34 4.72 11.14
C SER A 60 6.99 3.41 10.66
N ASN A 61 7.21 2.43 11.53
CA ASN A 61 7.74 1.13 11.12
C ASN A 61 6.72 0.37 10.27
N ILE A 62 5.43 0.53 10.60
CA ILE A 62 4.35 -0.08 9.82
C ILE A 62 4.18 0.65 8.50
N THR A 63 4.12 1.98 8.50
CA THR A 63 3.87 2.76 7.26
C THR A 63 5.00 2.68 6.24
N ASN A 64 6.25 2.52 6.70
CA ASN A 64 7.41 2.34 5.82
C ASN A 64 7.61 0.89 5.35
N SER A 65 6.75 -0.05 5.78
CA SER A 65 6.88 -1.45 5.41
C SER A 65 6.32 -1.75 4.02
N ASP A 66 6.95 -2.70 3.32
CA ASP A 66 6.46 -3.19 2.02
C ASP A 66 5.03 -3.73 2.10
N ALA A 67 4.65 -4.33 3.23
CA ALA A 67 3.31 -4.84 3.46
C ALA A 67 2.25 -3.72 3.50
N PHE A 68 2.57 -2.57 4.07
CA PHE A 68 1.68 -1.39 4.07
C PHE A 68 1.66 -0.72 2.70
N ILE A 69 2.84 -0.37 2.18
CA ILE A 69 3.00 0.37 0.92
C ILE A 69 2.42 -0.43 -0.25
N GLY A 70 2.76 -1.72 -0.34
CA GLY A 70 2.31 -2.61 -1.41
C GLY A 70 0.79 -2.81 -1.40
N PHE A 71 0.17 -2.91 -0.22
CA PHE A 71 -1.28 -3.03 -0.11
C PHE A 71 -2.01 -1.81 -0.67
N PHE A 72 -1.65 -0.61 -0.20
CA PHE A 72 -2.33 0.62 -0.63
C PHE A 72 -2.03 0.99 -2.08
N ARG A 73 -0.81 0.72 -2.57
CA ARG A 73 -0.50 0.91 -3.99
C ARG A 73 -1.39 0.04 -4.87
N LYS A 74 -1.48 -1.26 -4.56
CA LYS A 74 -2.35 -2.17 -5.29
C LYS A 74 -3.82 -1.73 -5.21
N LEU A 75 -4.26 -1.30 -4.04
CA LEU A 75 -5.63 -0.82 -3.83
C LEU A 75 -5.94 0.40 -4.72
N GLN A 76 -5.01 1.34 -4.84
CA GLN A 76 -5.17 2.50 -5.73
C GLN A 76 -5.21 2.07 -7.19
N GLN A 77 -4.27 1.23 -7.64
CA GLN A 77 -4.23 0.73 -9.02
C GLN A 77 -5.54 0.04 -9.41
N ASP A 78 -6.04 -0.87 -8.55
CA ASP A 78 -7.28 -1.60 -8.77
C ASP A 78 -8.50 -0.65 -8.81
N THR A 79 -8.53 0.36 -7.93
CA THR A 79 -9.67 1.29 -7.82
C THR A 79 -9.76 2.24 -9.00
N PHE A 80 -8.62 2.81 -9.40
CA PHE A 80 -8.55 3.80 -10.47
C PHE A 80 -8.33 3.16 -11.85
N LYS A 81 -8.22 1.82 -11.92
CA LYS A 81 -7.89 1.07 -13.14
C LYS A 81 -6.63 1.61 -13.81
N ILE A 82 -5.64 2.01 -13.00
CA ILE A 82 -4.37 2.53 -13.52
C ILE A 82 -3.66 1.36 -14.19
N GLN A 83 -3.65 1.37 -15.51
CA GLN A 83 -2.91 0.38 -16.27
C GLN A 83 -1.42 0.65 -16.08
N THR A 84 -0.72 -0.35 -15.56
CA THR A 84 0.74 -0.32 -15.55
C THR A 84 1.21 -0.45 -16.99
N GLN A 85 2.04 0.49 -17.42
CA GLN A 85 2.61 0.51 -18.76
C GLN A 85 4.12 0.44 -18.66
N ARG A 86 4.76 -0.18 -19.66
CA ARG A 86 6.20 -0.06 -19.83
C ARG A 86 6.52 1.34 -20.34
N ALA A 87 7.54 1.95 -19.76
CA ALA A 87 8.01 3.27 -20.15
C ALA A 87 9.53 3.29 -20.07
N PHE A 88 10.14 4.27 -20.75
CA PHE A 88 11.56 4.55 -20.60
C PHE A 88 11.75 5.77 -19.70
N LEU A 89 12.67 5.67 -18.75
CA LEU A 89 13.05 6.76 -17.87
C LEU A 89 14.55 7.03 -18.00
N ASP A 90 14.91 8.25 -18.38
CA ASP A 90 16.30 8.69 -18.42
C ASP A 90 16.70 9.21 -17.04
N VAL A 91 17.61 8.51 -16.38
CA VAL A 91 18.18 8.89 -15.07
C VAL A 91 19.51 9.59 -15.31
N TYR A 92 19.63 10.83 -14.86
CA TYR A 92 20.84 11.65 -15.02
C TYR A 92 21.73 11.57 -13.78
N LEU A 93 23.01 11.31 -13.98
CA LEU A 93 24.02 11.21 -12.94
C LEU A 93 24.72 12.55 -12.71
N ALA A 94 25.44 12.66 -11.59
CA ALA A 94 26.13 13.90 -11.20
C ALA A 94 27.26 14.30 -12.16
N ASP A 95 27.82 13.35 -12.91
CA ASP A 95 28.84 13.60 -13.95
C ASP A 95 28.24 14.09 -15.28
N GLY A 96 26.91 14.22 -15.35
CA GLY A 96 26.18 14.65 -16.55
C GLY A 96 25.87 13.52 -17.54
N SER A 97 26.31 12.29 -17.27
CA SER A 97 25.89 11.12 -18.04
C SER A 97 24.44 10.73 -17.72
N ASN A 98 23.83 9.89 -18.57
CA ASN A 98 22.51 9.34 -18.32
C ASN A 98 22.43 7.83 -18.58
N ILE A 99 21.49 7.19 -17.89
CA ILE A 99 21.14 5.79 -18.05
C ILE A 99 19.66 5.74 -18.42
N ARG A 100 19.33 5.07 -19.52
CA ARG A 100 17.95 4.84 -19.95
C ARG A 100 17.45 3.52 -19.38
N LEU A 101 16.46 3.59 -18.50
CA LEU A 101 15.86 2.43 -17.85
C LEU A 101 14.54 2.06 -18.51
N ASP A 102 14.30 0.75 -18.67
CA ASP A 102 12.97 0.20 -18.96
C ASP A 102 12.24 -0.04 -17.63
N ILE A 103 11.17 0.71 -17.42
CA ILE A 103 10.46 0.75 -16.14
C ILE A 103 8.99 0.41 -16.34
N GLN A 104 8.33 0.07 -15.25
CA GLN A 104 6.88 0.11 -15.16
C GLN A 104 6.44 1.44 -14.53
N THR A 105 5.34 2.03 -15.02
CA THR A 105 4.76 3.24 -14.42
C THR A 105 4.30 3.08 -12.96
N SER A 106 4.35 1.85 -12.43
CA SER A 106 4.04 1.49 -11.05
C SER A 106 5.26 1.29 -10.15
N ASP A 107 6.47 1.38 -10.70
CA ASP A 107 7.73 1.22 -9.97
C ASP A 107 7.92 2.36 -8.95
N THR A 108 8.59 2.06 -7.82
CA THR A 108 8.94 3.11 -6.85
C THR A 108 10.26 3.78 -7.17
N ALA A 109 10.49 4.95 -6.56
CA ALA A 109 11.79 5.57 -6.52
C ALA A 109 12.88 4.60 -6.02
N GLU A 110 12.64 3.83 -4.95
CA GLU A 110 13.60 2.85 -4.45
C GLU A 110 13.93 1.78 -5.49
N ARG A 111 12.93 1.28 -6.21
CA ARG A 111 13.12 0.30 -7.29
C ARG A 111 13.90 0.91 -8.46
N ILE A 112 13.59 2.15 -8.84
CA ILE A 112 14.33 2.87 -9.87
C ILE A 112 15.80 3.02 -9.46
N LEU A 113 16.06 3.42 -8.21
CA LEU A 113 17.42 3.57 -7.68
C LEU A 113 18.19 2.25 -7.63
N GLU A 114 17.53 1.15 -7.21
CA GLU A 114 18.11 -0.19 -7.21
C GLU A 114 18.52 -0.62 -8.62
N VAL A 115 17.61 -0.49 -9.61
CA VAL A 115 17.90 -0.85 -11.00
C VAL A 115 19.00 0.03 -11.58
N THR A 116 18.99 1.34 -11.29
CA THR A 116 20.07 2.25 -11.71
C THR A 116 21.42 1.79 -11.17
N SER A 117 21.49 1.44 -9.88
CA SER A 117 22.72 0.96 -9.25
C SER A 117 23.22 -0.36 -9.85
N CYS A 118 22.33 -1.23 -10.32
CA CYS A 118 22.70 -2.47 -11.01
C CYS A 118 23.26 -2.21 -12.42
N GLU A 119 22.70 -1.27 -13.17
CA GLU A 119 23.20 -0.88 -14.50
C GLU A 119 24.53 -0.11 -14.45
N MET A 120 24.81 0.55 -13.32
CA MET A 120 26.09 1.22 -13.05
C MET A 120 27.21 0.25 -12.63
N GLY A 121 26.88 -1.02 -12.33
CA GLY A 121 27.78 -2.04 -11.79
C GLY A 121 28.32 -3.00 -12.83
#